data_AF-A0A957WHJ9-F1
#
_entry.id   AF-A0A957WHJ9-F1
#
_cell.length_a   1.000
_cell.length_b   1.000
_cell.length_c   1.000
_cell.angle_alpha   90.00
_cell.angle_beta   90.00
_cell.angle_gamma   90.00
#
_symmetry.space_group_name_H-M   'P 1'
#
loop_
_entity.id
_entity.type
_entity.pdbx_description
1 polymer ?
#
loop_
_entity_poly.entity_id
_entity_poly.type
_entity_poly.pdbx_seq_one_letter_code
_entity_poly.pdbx_strand_id
1 'polypeptide(L)'
;YQLSFGDDVFGGPRWGELVGPEKAAEYVKTQTIPVMTDAAGRPIKRNFVHVEDLVSAILLAIDHPQARQQKFNICMDEPVDYGELGAYLAESRGLPTVAIETPYHSTWLDNTKAKFLLGWRPQYDLQKIVDAAWEYKRSEDDPRIVWYPG
;
A
#
# COMPACT_ATOMS: atom_id res chain seq x y z
N TYR A 1 0.98 -12.32 2.13
CA TYR A 1 1.64 -11.02 2.35
C TYR A 1 1.72 -10.27 1.02
N GLN A 2 1.61 -8.93 0.97
CA GLN A 2 1.58 -8.23 -0.34
C GLN A 2 2.97 -8.02 -0.97
N LEU A 3 3.99 -7.83 -0.13
CA LEU A 3 5.38 -7.63 -0.55
C LEU A 3 6.18 -8.94 -0.42
N SER A 4 5.69 -9.98 -1.10
CA SER A 4 6.27 -11.33 -1.07
C SER A 4 6.29 -11.90 -2.48
N PHE A 5 7.25 -12.77 -2.77
CA PHE A 5 7.28 -13.55 -4.02
C PHE A 5 6.54 -14.89 -3.93
N GLY A 6 5.88 -15.16 -2.80
CA GLY A 6 5.11 -16.38 -2.58
C GLY A 6 3.70 -16.36 -3.19
N ASP A 7 3.03 -17.51 -3.15
CA ASP A 7 1.71 -17.70 -3.75
C ASP A 7 0.55 -17.12 -2.91
N ASP A 8 0.84 -16.64 -1.69
CA ASP A 8 -0.12 -16.10 -0.73
C ASP A 8 -0.37 -14.57 -0.88
N VAL A 9 0.20 -13.98 -1.93
CA VAL A 9 0.02 -12.58 -2.33
C VAL A 9 -1.40 -12.38 -2.84
N PHE A 10 -2.01 -11.23 -2.54
CA PHE A 10 -3.39 -10.94 -2.92
C PHE A 10 -3.52 -9.59 -3.61
N GLY A 11 -4.16 -9.60 -4.78
CA GLY A 11 -4.14 -8.46 -5.69
C GLY A 11 -2.91 -8.51 -6.60
N GLY A 12 -2.72 -7.44 -7.36
CA GLY A 12 -1.60 -7.32 -8.29
C GLY A 12 -0.57 -6.28 -7.84
N PRO A 13 0.65 -6.32 -8.40
CA PRO A 13 1.16 -7.37 -9.29
C PRO A 13 1.53 -8.66 -8.53
N ARG A 14 1.50 -9.80 -9.21
CA ARG A 14 2.05 -11.06 -8.70
C ARG A 14 3.56 -11.08 -8.95
N TRP A 15 4.34 -10.73 -7.92
CA TRP A 15 5.79 -10.53 -8.04
C TRP A 15 6.53 -11.76 -8.56
N GLY A 16 6.13 -12.96 -8.13
CA GLY A 16 6.74 -14.22 -8.59
C GLY A 16 6.62 -14.44 -10.10
N GLU A 17 5.50 -14.04 -10.71
CA GLU A 17 5.27 -14.14 -12.16
C GLU A 17 6.18 -13.20 -12.96
N LEU A 18 6.63 -12.09 -12.36
CA LEU A 18 7.51 -11.11 -13.01
C LEU A 18 8.99 -11.51 -13.00
N VAL A 19 9.41 -12.38 -12.07
CA VAL A 19 10.82 -12.79 -11.93
C VAL A 19 11.08 -14.25 -12.33
N GLY A 20 10.03 -15.04 -12.52
CA GLY A 20 10.10 -16.47 -12.80
C GLY A 20 10.28 -17.33 -11.54
N PRO A 21 9.96 -18.63 -11.62
CA PRO A 21 9.82 -19.50 -10.45
C PRO A 21 11.11 -19.71 -9.66
N GLU A 22 12.27 -19.76 -10.33
CA GLU A 22 13.56 -19.96 -9.65
C GLU A 22 13.92 -18.77 -8.75
N LYS A 23 13.87 -17.55 -9.29
CA LYS A 23 14.11 -16.32 -8.52
C LYS A 23 13.04 -16.09 -7.47
N ALA A 24 11.78 -16.39 -7.78
CA ALA A 24 10.70 -16.28 -6.80
C ALA A 24 10.97 -17.17 -5.58
N ALA A 25 11.36 -18.43 -5.80
CA ALA A 25 11.71 -19.35 -4.72
C ALA A 25 12.91 -18.87 -3.90
N GLU A 26 13.95 -18.33 -4.56
CA GLU A 26 15.09 -17.72 -3.88
C GLU A 26 14.66 -16.54 -3.00
N TYR A 27 13.90 -15.60 -3.56
CA TYR A 27 13.45 -14.40 -2.87
C TYR A 27 12.49 -14.68 -1.71
N VAL A 28 11.65 -15.72 -1.83
CA VAL A 28 10.86 -16.20 -0.68
C VAL A 28 11.79 -16.70 0.43
N LYS A 29 12.81 -17.49 0.10
CA LYS A 29 13.76 -18.05 1.08
C LYS A 29 14.56 -16.95 1.79
N THR A 30 14.95 -15.89 1.08
CA THR A 30 15.70 -14.76 1.64
C THR A 30 14.82 -13.63 2.17
N GLN A 31 13.49 -13.79 2.11
CA GLN A 31 12.52 -12.75 2.47
C GLN A 31 12.78 -11.42 1.74
N THR A 32 13.22 -11.48 0.49
CA THR A 32 13.48 -10.29 -0.33
C THR A 32 12.18 -9.56 -0.63
N ILE A 33 12.19 -8.25 -0.42
CA ILE A 33 11.08 -7.34 -0.67
C ILE A 33 11.15 -6.77 -2.10
N PRO A 34 10.07 -6.89 -2.90
CA PRO A 34 10.01 -6.25 -4.21
C PRO A 34 9.85 -4.73 -4.08
N VAL A 35 10.68 -3.99 -4.80
CA VAL A 35 10.60 -2.53 -4.96
C VAL A 35 10.16 -2.23 -6.39
N MET A 36 8.95 -1.72 -6.57
CA MET A 36 8.41 -1.39 -7.90
C MET A 36 9.14 -0.18 -8.49
N THR A 37 9.67 -0.32 -9.70
CA THR A 37 10.27 0.79 -10.45
C THR A 37 9.59 1.02 -11.79
N ASP A 38 9.70 2.23 -12.33
CA ASP A 38 9.36 2.53 -13.71
C ASP A 38 10.45 2.05 -14.69
N ALA A 39 10.21 2.21 -15.99
CA ALA A 39 11.16 1.88 -17.06
C ALA A 39 12.46 2.70 -17.05
N ALA A 40 12.57 3.75 -16.22
CA ALA A 40 13.80 4.50 -15.99
C ALA A 40 14.51 4.07 -14.68
N GLY A 41 14.04 3.00 -14.04
CA GLY A 41 14.57 2.49 -12.77
C GLY A 41 14.20 3.35 -11.56
N ARG A 42 13.28 4.31 -11.68
CA ARG A 42 12.87 5.17 -10.57
C ARG A 42 11.79 4.47 -9.74
N PRO A 43 11.87 4.49 -8.41
CA PRO A 43 10.83 3.96 -7.56
C PRO A 43 9.46 4.57 -7.86
N ILE A 44 8.45 3.71 -7.92
CA ILE A 44 7.07 4.12 -8.16
C ILE A 44 6.47 4.70 -6.88
N LYS A 45 5.65 5.74 -7.02
CA LYS A 45 4.81 6.32 -5.96
C LYS A 45 3.35 5.96 -6.15
N ARG A 46 2.66 5.57 -5.07
CA ARG A 46 1.23 5.20 -5.08
C ARG A 46 0.45 5.86 -3.96
N ASN A 47 -0.80 6.18 -4.25
CA ASN A 47 -1.73 6.71 -3.26
C ASN A 47 -2.29 5.57 -2.41
N PHE A 48 -1.94 5.58 -1.13
CA PHE A 48 -2.45 4.64 -0.14
C PHE A 48 -3.33 5.41 0.85
N VAL A 49 -4.17 4.66 1.57
CA VAL A 49 -4.86 5.12 2.77
C VAL A 49 -5.02 3.93 3.69
N HIS A 50 -4.73 4.11 4.97
CA HIS A 50 -5.01 3.06 5.96
C HIS A 50 -6.53 2.90 6.13
N VAL A 51 -6.99 1.69 6.44
CA VAL A 51 -8.44 1.41 6.55
C VAL A 51 -9.11 2.25 7.63
N GLU A 52 -8.46 2.50 8.76
CA GLU A 52 -8.99 3.38 9.82
C GLU A 52 -9.15 4.83 9.36
N ASP A 53 -8.17 5.34 8.60
CA ASP A 53 -8.21 6.68 8.03
C ASP A 53 -9.35 6.80 7.01
N LEU A 54 -9.56 5.77 6.18
CA LEU A 54 -10.68 5.71 5.24
C LEU A 54 -12.04 5.69 5.96
N VAL A 55 -12.18 4.84 6.98
CA VAL A 55 -13.42 4.73 7.77
C VAL A 55 -13.71 6.06 8.47
N SER A 56 -12.72 6.70 9.07
CA SER A 56 -12.90 8.00 9.72
C SER A 56 -13.38 9.09 8.75
N ALA A 57 -12.85 9.11 7.52
CA ALA A 57 -13.31 10.03 6.47
C ALA A 57 -14.77 9.77 6.06
N ILE A 58 -15.16 8.50 5.91
CA ILE A 58 -16.54 8.12 5.58
C ILE A 58 -17.49 8.57 6.69
N LEU A 59 -17.14 8.30 7.96
CA LEU A 59 -17.95 8.70 9.11
C LEU A 59 -18.11 10.22 9.20
N LEU A 60 -17.07 10.99 8.90
CA LEU A 60 -17.15 12.45 8.83
C LEU A 60 -17.98 12.96 7.66
N ALA A 61 -18.07 12.21 6.57
CA ALA A 61 -18.83 12.62 5.39
C ALA A 61 -20.34 12.30 5.49
N ILE A 62 -20.72 11.28 6.27
CA ILE A 62 -22.13 10.91 6.48
C ILE A 62 -22.87 12.09 7.11
N ASP A 63 -23.97 12.50 6.46
CA ASP A 63 -24.82 13.63 6.85
C ASP A 63 -24.12 15.00 6.98
N HIS A 64 -22.87 15.11 6.54
CA HIS A 64 -22.15 16.38 6.56
C HIS A 64 -22.72 17.32 5.48
N PRO A 65 -23.23 18.52 5.83
CA PRO A 65 -23.91 19.40 4.86
C PRO A 65 -23.04 19.75 3.65
N GLN A 66 -21.74 19.95 3.88
CA GLN A 66 -20.78 20.27 2.81
C GLN A 66 -20.31 19.05 2.01
N ALA A 67 -20.64 17.82 2.43
CA ALA A 67 -20.30 16.61 1.69
C ALA A 67 -21.37 16.23 0.65
N ARG A 68 -22.58 16.81 0.74
CA ARG A 68 -23.70 16.47 -0.15
C ARG A 68 -23.33 16.69 -1.62
N GLN A 69 -23.45 15.63 -2.42
CA GLN A 69 -23.12 15.61 -3.85
C GLN A 69 -21.68 16.06 -4.17
N GLN A 70 -20.76 15.89 -3.23
CA GLN A 70 -19.35 16.18 -3.44
C GLN A 70 -18.55 14.89 -3.68
N LYS A 71 -17.46 15.03 -4.42
CA LYS A 71 -16.39 14.03 -4.51
C LYS A 71 -15.19 14.50 -3.69
N PHE A 72 -14.54 13.55 -3.02
CA PHE A 72 -13.34 13.75 -2.21
C PHE A 72 -12.32 12.66 -2.54
N ASN A 73 -11.05 13.03 -2.64
CA ASN A 73 -9.96 12.07 -2.59
C ASN A 73 -9.65 11.82 -1.11
N ILE A 74 -9.65 10.56 -0.70
CA ILE A 74 -9.26 10.13 0.64
C ILE A 74 -7.97 9.32 0.49
N CYS A 75 -6.85 9.98 0.79
CA CYS A 75 -5.50 9.44 0.66
C CYS A 75 -4.59 10.06 1.73
N MET A 76 -3.43 9.43 1.94
CA MET A 76 -2.33 10.01 2.73
C MET A 76 -1.87 11.36 2.14
N ASP A 77 -1.14 12.14 2.95
CA ASP A 77 -0.59 13.44 2.55
C ASP A 77 0.51 13.30 1.51
N GLU A 78 1.40 12.34 1.73
CA GLU A 78 2.42 11.92 0.77
C GLU A 78 2.05 10.54 0.19
N PRO A 79 2.30 10.29 -1.10
CA PRO A 79 2.13 8.96 -1.66
C PRO A 79 3.19 8.03 -1.10
N VAL A 80 2.87 6.74 -0.98
CA VAL A 80 3.84 5.71 -0.62
C VAL A 80 4.84 5.55 -1.77
N ASP A 81 6.11 5.84 -1.50
CA ASP A 81 7.24 5.57 -2.38
C ASP A 81 7.77 4.15 -2.11
N TYR A 82 7.78 3.28 -3.13
CA TYR A 82 8.26 1.90 -3.01
C TYR A 82 9.74 1.81 -2.62
N GLY A 83 10.55 2.80 -3.01
CA GLY A 83 11.95 2.88 -2.67
C GLY A 83 12.16 3.24 -1.21
N GLU A 84 11.44 4.25 -0.71
CA GLU A 84 11.47 4.61 0.72
C GLU A 84 10.91 3.49 1.59
N LEU A 85 9.84 2.83 1.15
CA LEU A 85 9.29 1.65 1.81
C LEU A 85 10.32 0.52 1.89
N GLY A 86 11.01 0.22 0.78
CA GLY A 86 12.05 -0.80 0.74
C GLY A 86 13.23 -0.46 1.65
N ALA A 87 13.68 0.80 1.61
CA ALA A 87 14.75 1.30 2.48
C ALA A 87 14.37 1.19 3.96
N TYR A 88 13.14 1.58 4.32
CA TYR A 88 12.63 1.47 5.69
C TYR A 88 12.58 0.03 6.18
N LEU A 89 12.11 -0.93 5.36
CA LEU A 89 12.10 -2.35 5.72
C LEU A 89 13.51 -2.95 5.82
N ALA A 90 14.44 -2.52 4.95
CA ALA A 90 15.83 -2.93 5.03
C ALA A 90 16.50 -2.43 6.32
N GLU A 91 16.32 -1.15 6.66
CA GLU A 91 16.88 -0.55 7.87
C GLU A 91 16.26 -1.12 9.14
N SER A 92 14.93 -1.17 9.20
CA SER A 92 14.20 -1.47 10.43
C SER A 92 14.02 -2.97 10.70
N ARG A 93 14.13 -3.84 9.67
CA ARG A 93 13.93 -5.30 9.78
C ARG A 93 15.03 -6.13 9.13
N GLY A 94 16.03 -5.52 8.49
CA GLY A 94 17.15 -6.25 7.87
C GLY A 94 16.77 -7.01 6.59
N LEU A 95 15.66 -6.64 5.94
CA LEU A 95 15.14 -7.36 4.79
C LEU A 95 15.82 -6.90 3.49
N PRO A 96 16.35 -7.82 2.66
CA PRO A 96 16.91 -7.44 1.37
C PRO A 96 15.80 -6.92 0.43
N THR A 97 16.16 -6.04 -0.50
CA THR A 97 15.24 -5.49 -1.50
C THR A 97 15.71 -5.79 -2.92
N VAL A 98 14.78 -5.96 -3.85
CA VAL A 98 15.09 -6.08 -5.28
C VAL A 98 14.20 -5.17 -6.11
N ALA A 99 14.80 -4.43 -7.05
CA ALA A 99 14.04 -3.62 -8.00
C ALA A 99 13.32 -4.50 -9.02
N ILE A 100 12.03 -4.23 -9.24
CA ILE A 100 11.17 -4.88 -10.22
C ILE A 100 10.67 -3.80 -11.18
N GLU A 101 11.21 -3.80 -12.41
CA GLU A 101 10.79 -2.89 -13.46
C GLU A 101 9.36 -3.21 -13.91
N THR A 102 8.53 -2.18 -14.03
CA THR A 102 7.14 -2.28 -14.45
C THR A 102 6.80 -1.20 -15.46
N PRO A 103 5.78 -1.39 -16.32
CA PRO A 103 5.32 -0.37 -17.25
C PRO A 103 4.49 0.74 -16.57
N TYR A 104 4.39 0.73 -15.23
CA TYR A 104 3.53 1.64 -14.52
C TYR A 104 4.19 3.01 -14.28
N HIS A 105 3.37 4.00 -13.94
CA HIS A 105 3.81 5.36 -13.64
C HIS A 105 3.34 5.79 -12.26
N SER A 106 4.11 6.65 -11.58
CA SER A 106 3.76 7.22 -10.28
C SER A 106 2.46 8.02 -10.34
N THR A 107 1.68 7.97 -9.25
CA THR A 107 0.45 8.76 -9.09
C THR A 107 0.46 9.48 -7.75
N TRP A 108 -0.15 10.66 -7.69
CA TRP A 108 -0.34 11.44 -6.47
C TRP A 108 -1.70 12.15 -6.52
N LEU A 109 -2.52 11.93 -5.49
CA LEU A 109 -3.81 12.55 -5.30
C LEU A 109 -3.70 13.68 -4.27
N ASP A 110 -4.49 14.71 -4.48
CA ASP A 110 -4.65 15.80 -3.52
C ASP A 110 -5.87 15.58 -2.62
N ASN A 111 -5.65 15.56 -1.30
CA ASN A 111 -6.68 15.42 -0.26
C ASN A 111 -7.10 16.75 0.38
N THR A 112 -6.62 17.89 -0.13
CA THR A 112 -6.84 19.23 0.42
C THR A 112 -8.33 19.54 0.64
N LYS A 113 -9.20 19.12 -0.28
CA LYS A 113 -10.66 19.31 -0.14
C LYS A 113 -11.24 18.59 1.09
N ALA A 114 -10.79 17.37 1.39
CA ALA A 114 -11.25 16.63 2.58
C ALA A 114 -10.79 17.32 3.87
N LYS A 115 -9.56 17.83 3.88
CA LYS A 115 -9.02 18.63 4.99
C LYS A 115 -9.85 19.88 5.28
N PHE A 116 -10.21 20.62 4.24
CA PHE A 116 -10.92 21.88 4.42
C PHE A 116 -12.41 21.71 4.69
N LEU A 117 -13.11 20.85 3.96
CA LEU A 117 -14.57 20.75 4.06
C LEU A 117 -15.06 19.72 5.07
N LEU A 118 -14.25 18.73 5.42
CA LEU A 118 -14.62 17.70 6.40
C LEU A 118 -13.83 17.83 7.71
N GLY A 119 -12.83 18.70 7.76
CA GLY A 119 -11.88 18.74 8.88
C GLY A 119 -11.02 17.47 9.01
N TRP A 120 -11.02 16.61 7.98
CA TRP A 120 -10.38 15.29 8.02
C TRP A 120 -8.89 15.38 7.69
N ARG A 121 -8.05 14.64 8.41
CA ARG A 121 -6.62 14.47 8.10
C ARG A 121 -6.22 13.02 8.29
N PRO A 122 -5.41 12.43 7.38
CA PRO A 122 -4.89 11.09 7.59
C PRO A 122 -3.99 11.07 8.84
N GLN A 123 -4.06 10.00 9.61
CA GLN A 123 -3.27 9.77 10.82
C GLN A 123 -2.13 8.77 10.58
N TYR A 124 -2.07 8.17 9.39
CA TYR A 124 -1.02 7.26 8.97
C TYR A 124 -0.06 7.95 8.00
N ASP A 125 1.22 7.93 8.35
CA ASP A 125 2.34 8.22 7.45
C ASP A 125 2.95 6.91 6.92
N LEU A 126 4.04 7.02 6.14
CA LEU A 126 4.70 5.86 5.53
C LEU A 126 5.17 4.83 6.57
N GLN A 127 5.83 5.27 7.64
CA GLN A 127 6.39 4.35 8.63
C GLN A 127 5.27 3.63 9.37
N LYS A 128 4.29 4.39 9.85
CA LYS A 128 3.15 3.85 10.61
C LYS A 128 2.31 2.87 9.79
N ILE A 129 2.07 3.16 8.50
CA ILE A 129 1.31 2.23 7.65
C ILE A 129 2.11 0.96 7.34
N VAL A 130 3.44 1.07 7.17
CA VAL A 130 4.31 -0.09 6.96
C VAL A 130 4.36 -0.96 8.22
N ASP A 131 4.59 -0.38 9.39
CA ASP A 131 4.64 -1.11 10.66
C ASP A 131 3.29 -1.78 10.95
N ALA A 132 2.18 -1.03 10.84
CA ALA A 132 0.85 -1.59 11.06
C ALA A 132 0.54 -2.75 10.11
N ALA A 133 0.91 -2.64 8.83
CA ALA A 133 0.68 -3.71 7.86
C ALA A 133 1.61 -4.93 8.09
N TRP A 134 2.84 -4.70 8.53
CA TRP A 134 3.82 -5.77 8.75
C TRP A 134 3.55 -6.57 10.02
N GLU A 135 3.16 -5.87 11.10
CA GLU A 135 2.92 -6.46 12.41
C GLU A 135 1.52 -7.08 12.53
N TYR A 136 0.63 -6.78 11.59
CA TYR A 136 -0.71 -7.35 11.56
C TYR A 136 -0.65 -8.88 11.49
N LYS A 137 -1.09 -9.52 12.58
CA LYS A 137 -1.32 -10.95 12.65
C LYS A 137 -2.82 -11.21 12.65
N ARG A 138 -3.29 -11.81 11.57
CA ARG A 138 -4.65 -12.31 11.48
C ARG A 138 -4.85 -13.44 12.49
N SER A 139 -5.97 -13.40 13.21
CA SER A 139 -6.34 -14.45 14.14
C SER A 139 -6.77 -15.72 13.40
N GLU A 140 -6.61 -16.90 14.01
CA GLU A 140 -6.98 -18.19 13.41
C GLU A 140 -8.48 -18.30 13.10
N ASP A 141 -9.31 -17.56 13.83
CA ASP A 141 -10.77 -17.47 13.71
C ASP A 141 -11.26 -16.34 12.78
N ASP A 142 -10.36 -15.58 12.16
CA ASP A 142 -10.65 -14.59 11.09
C ASP A 142 -10.21 -15.16 9.73
N PRO A 143 -10.94 -16.12 9.12
CA PRO A 143 -10.53 -16.69 7.86
C PRO A 143 -10.53 -15.62 6.76
N ARG A 144 -9.52 -15.67 5.88
CA ARG A 144 -9.45 -14.79 4.71
C ARG A 144 -10.56 -15.15 3.72
N ILE A 145 -11.73 -14.55 3.88
CA ILE A 145 -12.81 -14.68 2.90
C ILE A 145 -12.65 -13.57 1.87
N VAL A 146 -12.24 -13.95 0.67
CA VAL A 146 -12.19 -13.03 -0.47
C VAL A 146 -13.58 -12.98 -1.08
N TRP A 147 -14.33 -11.95 -0.72
CA TRP A 147 -15.58 -11.62 -1.40
C TRP A 147 -15.23 -10.84 -2.67
N TYR A 148 -15.36 -11.47 -3.84
CA TYR A 148 -15.43 -10.76 -5.12
C TYR A 148 -16.90 -10.53 -5.46
N PRO A 149 -17.44 -9.32 -5.26
CA PRO A 149 -18.71 -8.94 -5.85
C PRO A 149 -18.48 -8.58 -7.33
N GLY A 150 -18.24 -9.59 -8.17
CA GLY A 150 -17.96 -9.43 -9.60
C GLY A 150 -17.07 -10.52 -10.17
#